data_AF-A0A9D9M4Z3-F1
#
_entry.id   AF-A0A9D9M4Z3-F1
#
_cell.length_a   1.000
_cell.length_b   1.000
_cell.length_c   1.000
_cell.angle_alpha   90.00
_cell.angle_beta   90.00
_cell.angle_gamma   90.00
#
_symmetry.space_group_name_H-M   'P 1'
#
loop_
_entity.id
_entity.type
_entity.pdbx_description
1 polymer ?
#
loop_
_entity_poly.entity_id
_entity_poly.type
_entity_poly.pdbx_seq_one_letter_code
_entity_poly.pdbx_strand_id
1 'polypeptide(L)'
;MELRNYRPEDSRIICGWIKDEKSLYQWSADRIGKFPLEGNELNENYKDVIVSGNLIPLTAVEGDKIAGHLFIRYPDEKNRTEVRFGFVILSPELRGKGNGKKMLSLAVEYARSKLNAKRITLGVFENNPKARRCYESVGFKPFAKRTVNLMNEEWSCIDMEMNTNSCGNVQRLYHYTDFNAMRGIITNGEIWLWNLRRMNDSQEMMYFINELKIAVKKQLSAQYEDKVEELFAENLKDFDKLS
;
A
#
# COMPACT_ATOMS: atom_id res chain seq x y z
N MET A 1 0.24 8.59 -8.52
CA MET A 1 -0.98 8.48 -7.72
C MET A 1 -0.62 8.58 -6.26
N GLU A 2 -1.23 9.53 -5.57
CA GLU A 2 -1.04 9.81 -4.14
C GLU A 2 -2.40 10.09 -3.50
N LEU A 3 -2.50 9.96 -2.18
CA LEU A 3 -3.71 10.29 -1.41
C LEU A 3 -3.51 11.60 -0.66
N ARG A 4 -4.51 12.47 -0.73
CA ARG A 4 -4.61 13.69 0.09
C ARG A 4 -5.97 13.77 0.75
N ASN A 5 -6.11 14.66 1.73
CA ASN A 5 -7.41 15.01 2.28
C ASN A 5 -8.32 15.54 1.16
N TYR A 6 -9.58 15.12 1.22
CA TYR A 6 -10.65 15.63 0.37
C TYR A 6 -10.84 17.14 0.55
N ARG A 7 -11.19 17.83 -0.54
CA ARG A 7 -11.52 19.25 -0.55
C ARG A 7 -12.93 19.46 -1.12
N PRO A 8 -13.67 20.50 -0.69
CA PRO A 8 -15.03 20.72 -1.16
C PRO A 8 -15.17 20.83 -2.69
N GLU A 9 -14.13 21.35 -3.36
CA GLU A 9 -14.09 21.48 -4.82
C GLU A 9 -14.04 20.12 -5.54
N ASP A 10 -13.58 19.06 -4.88
CA ASP A 10 -13.49 17.71 -5.44
C ASP A 10 -14.88 17.11 -5.68
N SER A 11 -15.88 17.51 -4.89
CA SER A 11 -17.27 17.03 -4.93
C SER A 11 -17.81 17.02 -6.36
N ARG A 12 -17.66 18.16 -7.04
CA ARG A 12 -18.24 18.36 -8.38
C ARG A 12 -17.67 17.38 -9.40
N ILE A 13 -16.36 17.12 -9.32
CA ILE A 13 -15.67 16.22 -10.24
C ILE A 13 -16.05 14.77 -9.94
N ILE A 14 -16.05 14.37 -8.67
CA ILE A 14 -16.33 12.98 -8.25
C ILE A 14 -17.79 12.62 -8.54
N CYS A 15 -18.74 13.48 -8.15
CA CYS A 15 -20.16 13.28 -8.46
C CYS A 15 -20.39 13.18 -9.98
N GLY A 16 -19.66 13.97 -10.78
CA GLY A 16 -19.73 13.94 -12.25
C GLY A 16 -19.30 12.61 -12.89
N TRP A 17 -18.66 11.69 -12.16
CA TRP A 17 -18.31 10.36 -12.65
C TRP A 17 -19.47 9.36 -12.64
N ILE A 18 -20.56 9.68 -11.95
CA ILE A 18 -21.78 8.87 -11.93
C ILE A 18 -22.64 9.24 -13.14
N LYS A 19 -23.03 8.24 -13.94
CA LYS A 19 -23.71 8.45 -15.23
C LYS A 19 -25.13 7.89 -15.28
N ASP A 20 -25.53 7.15 -14.27
CA ASP A 20 -26.83 6.52 -14.17
C ASP A 20 -27.18 6.23 -12.70
N GLU A 21 -28.47 6.05 -12.43
CA GLU A 21 -29.00 5.79 -11.10
C GLU A 21 -28.46 4.49 -10.51
N LYS A 22 -28.38 3.42 -11.29
CA LYS A 22 -27.87 2.12 -10.78
C LYS A 22 -26.43 2.26 -10.28
N SER A 23 -25.57 2.97 -11.00
CA SER A 23 -24.20 3.27 -10.59
C SER A 23 -24.14 4.09 -9.30
N LEU A 24 -25.06 5.05 -9.10
CA LEU A 24 -25.18 5.82 -7.85
C LEU A 24 -25.47 4.90 -6.66
N TYR A 25 -26.45 4.01 -6.81
CA TYR A 25 -26.85 3.06 -5.76
C TYR A 25 -25.77 2.03 -5.49
N GLN A 26 -25.08 1.54 -6.53
CA GLN A 26 -23.94 0.63 -6.37
C GLN A 26 -22.77 1.27 -5.60
N TRP A 27 -22.55 2.57 -5.79
CA TRP A 27 -21.47 3.31 -5.15
C TRP A 27 -21.82 3.75 -3.72
N SER A 28 -23.05 4.21 -3.50
CA SER A 28 -23.44 4.91 -2.26
C SER A 28 -24.47 4.19 -1.38
N ALA A 29 -25.14 3.13 -1.87
CA ALA A 29 -26.22 2.44 -1.15
C ALA A 29 -27.32 3.40 -0.64
N ASP A 30 -27.76 4.33 -1.50
CA ASP A 30 -28.75 5.38 -1.23
C ASP A 30 -28.35 6.41 -0.16
N ARG A 31 -27.05 6.63 0.01
CA ARG A 31 -26.52 7.60 0.99
C ARG A 31 -26.20 8.97 0.39
N ILE A 32 -26.19 9.09 -0.93
CA ILE A 32 -25.80 10.31 -1.65
C ILE A 32 -26.92 10.71 -2.61
N GLY A 33 -27.68 11.74 -2.23
CA GLY A 33 -28.65 12.43 -3.10
C GLY A 33 -29.58 11.51 -3.89
N LYS A 34 -30.04 12.01 -5.04
CA LYS A 34 -30.73 11.25 -6.09
C LYS A 34 -30.10 11.60 -7.43
N PHE A 35 -30.17 10.67 -8.40
CA PHE A 35 -29.63 10.93 -9.72
C PHE A 35 -30.56 11.86 -10.52
N PRO A 36 -30.05 12.81 -11.32
CA PRO A 36 -28.64 13.17 -11.48
C PRO A 36 -28.08 13.97 -10.30
N LEU A 37 -26.80 13.77 -9.98
CA LEU A 37 -26.11 14.56 -8.96
C LEU A 37 -25.78 15.97 -9.50
N GLU A 38 -25.95 16.98 -8.65
CA GLU A 38 -25.66 18.39 -8.91
C GLU A 38 -24.21 18.77 -8.54
N GLY A 39 -23.53 17.93 -7.75
CA GLY A 39 -22.10 18.03 -7.50
C GLY A 39 -21.71 18.56 -6.12
N ASN A 40 -22.65 18.75 -5.20
CA ASN A 40 -22.39 19.16 -3.81
C ASN A 40 -22.71 18.07 -2.76
N GLU A 41 -23.23 16.92 -3.18
CA GLU A 41 -23.81 15.92 -2.28
C GLU A 41 -22.76 15.27 -1.37
N LEU A 42 -21.50 15.17 -1.82
CA LEU A 42 -20.41 14.71 -0.95
C LEU A 42 -20.13 15.71 0.17
N ASN A 43 -20.17 17.01 -0.11
CA ASN A 43 -19.98 18.05 0.90
C ASN A 43 -21.09 18.00 1.95
N GLU A 44 -22.34 17.84 1.51
CA GLU A 44 -23.49 17.69 2.39
C GLU A 44 -23.39 16.43 3.24
N ASN A 45 -22.98 15.31 2.64
CA ASN A 45 -22.80 14.05 3.37
C ASN A 45 -21.67 14.12 4.42
N TYR A 46 -20.65 14.94 4.19
CA TYR A 46 -19.47 15.01 5.05
C TYR A 46 -19.52 16.10 6.12
N LYS A 47 -20.43 17.07 6.00
CA LYS A 47 -20.49 18.28 6.83
C LYS A 47 -20.40 17.99 8.34
N ASP A 48 -21.16 17.02 8.84
CA ASP A 48 -21.25 16.74 10.28
C ASP A 48 -20.24 15.66 10.73
N VAL A 49 -19.86 14.75 9.84
CA VAL A 49 -19.02 13.58 10.16
C VAL A 49 -17.52 13.85 10.08
N ILE A 50 -17.10 14.89 9.35
CA ILE A 50 -15.72 15.37 9.41
C ILE A 50 -15.47 16.02 10.79
N VAL A 51 -16.42 16.81 11.29
CA VAL A 51 -16.29 17.52 12.57
C VAL A 51 -16.19 16.55 13.75
N SER A 52 -16.92 15.43 13.71
CA SER A 52 -16.82 14.39 14.74
C SER A 52 -15.52 13.57 14.69
N GLY A 53 -14.71 13.71 13.64
CA GLY A 53 -13.46 12.96 13.48
C GLY A 53 -13.65 11.45 13.23
N ASN A 54 -14.89 11.03 12.95
CA ASN A 54 -15.26 9.64 12.72
C ASN A 54 -15.16 9.22 11.25
N LEU A 55 -15.00 10.20 10.35
CA LEU A 55 -14.86 9.98 8.91
C LEU A 55 -13.70 10.81 8.36
N ILE A 56 -12.86 10.16 7.57
CA ILE A 56 -11.68 10.71 6.91
C ILE A 56 -11.90 10.55 5.40
N PRO A 57 -12.35 11.59 4.69
CA PRO A 57 -12.51 11.55 3.25
C PRO A 57 -11.17 11.83 2.55
N LEU A 58 -10.82 10.99 1.60
CA LEU A 58 -9.53 11.00 0.90
C LEU A 58 -9.74 11.02 -0.61
N THR A 59 -8.92 11.84 -1.27
CA THR A 59 -8.92 11.99 -2.72
C THR A 59 -7.58 11.49 -3.27
N ALA A 60 -7.66 10.60 -4.26
CA ALA A 60 -6.51 10.14 -5.01
C ALA A 60 -6.22 11.12 -6.15
N VAL A 61 -4.96 11.50 -6.32
CA VAL A 61 -4.51 12.46 -7.34
C VAL A 61 -3.32 11.95 -8.14
N GLU A 62 -3.22 12.38 -9.39
CA GLU A 62 -2.03 12.23 -10.25
C GLU A 62 -1.62 13.61 -10.77
N GLY A 63 -0.61 14.22 -10.12
CA GLY A 63 -0.34 15.64 -10.27
C GLY A 63 -1.55 16.46 -9.81
N ASP A 64 -2.03 17.36 -10.66
CA ASP A 64 -3.20 18.20 -10.38
C ASP A 64 -4.54 17.53 -10.70
N LYS A 65 -4.53 16.33 -11.30
CA LYS A 65 -5.75 15.64 -11.72
C LYS A 65 -6.30 14.75 -10.62
N ILE A 66 -7.60 14.88 -10.35
CA ILE A 66 -8.33 13.96 -9.47
C ILE A 66 -8.48 12.61 -10.17
N ALA A 67 -7.94 11.58 -9.54
CA ALA A 67 -7.90 10.20 -10.04
C ALA A 67 -8.94 9.29 -9.38
N GLY A 68 -9.30 9.56 -8.12
CA GLY A 68 -10.25 8.74 -7.38
C GLY A 68 -10.63 9.31 -6.02
N HIS A 69 -11.51 8.60 -5.34
CA HIS A 69 -12.03 8.99 -4.03
C HIS A 69 -12.37 7.76 -3.20
N LEU A 70 -12.24 7.90 -1.88
CA LEU A 70 -12.81 7.01 -0.88
C LEU A 70 -12.93 7.76 0.45
N PHE A 71 -13.72 7.23 1.37
CA PHE A 71 -13.59 7.60 2.78
C PHE A 71 -13.14 6.41 3.62
N ILE A 72 -12.55 6.72 4.77
CA ILE A 72 -12.29 5.80 5.86
C ILE A 72 -13.13 6.25 7.05
N ARG A 73 -13.93 5.36 7.65
CA ARG A 73 -14.68 5.67 8.87
C ARG A 73 -14.36 4.69 9.99
N TYR A 74 -14.62 5.09 11.22
CA TYR A 74 -14.62 4.21 12.38
C TYR A 74 -16.03 3.67 12.61
N PRO A 75 -16.27 2.36 12.45
CA PRO A 75 -17.59 1.78 12.70
C PRO A 75 -18.01 1.82 14.16
N ASP A 76 -17.02 1.77 15.06
CA ASP A 76 -17.18 1.87 16.50
C ASP A 76 -16.20 2.92 17.02
N GLU A 77 -16.73 4.00 17.61
CA GLU A 77 -15.93 5.11 18.13
C GLU A 77 -14.98 4.68 19.26
N LYS A 78 -15.35 3.61 20.00
CA LYS A 78 -14.53 3.05 21.08
C LYS A 78 -13.41 2.16 20.56
N ASN A 79 -13.54 1.64 19.33
CA ASN A 79 -12.54 0.78 18.71
C ASN A 79 -11.96 1.42 17.44
N ARG A 80 -10.90 2.22 17.63
CA ARG A 80 -10.17 2.85 16.52
C ARG A 80 -9.21 1.91 15.78
N THR A 81 -9.14 0.64 16.14
CA THR A 81 -8.31 -0.35 15.43
C THR A 81 -9.04 -1.03 14.29
N GLU A 82 -10.35 -0.83 14.17
CA GLU A 82 -11.14 -1.25 13.02
C GLU A 82 -11.59 -0.03 12.23
N VAL A 83 -11.36 -0.07 10.91
CA VAL A 83 -11.85 0.97 10.00
C VAL A 83 -12.64 0.36 8.87
N ARG A 84 -13.53 1.17 8.28
CA ARG A 84 -14.32 0.77 7.12
C ARG A 84 -14.13 1.72 5.95
N PHE A 85 -13.81 1.17 4.80
CA PHE A 85 -13.75 1.92 3.54
C PHE A 85 -15.15 2.03 2.94
N GLY A 86 -15.40 3.18 2.32
CA GLY A 86 -16.63 3.42 1.58
C GLY A 86 -16.44 4.45 0.48
N PHE A 87 -17.42 4.53 -0.40
CA PHE A 87 -17.43 5.39 -1.59
C PHE A 87 -16.16 5.28 -2.46
N VAL A 88 -15.60 4.07 -2.54
CA VAL A 88 -14.43 3.81 -3.39
C VAL A 88 -14.82 3.99 -4.85
N ILE A 89 -14.20 4.96 -5.53
CA ILE A 89 -14.46 5.26 -6.94
C ILE A 89 -13.21 5.81 -7.62
N LEU A 90 -13.07 5.51 -8.91
CA LEU A 90 -12.05 6.09 -9.78
C LEU A 90 -12.69 6.92 -10.88
N SER A 91 -11.94 7.91 -11.37
CA SER A 91 -12.21 8.56 -12.65
C SER A 91 -12.45 7.50 -13.74
N PRO A 92 -13.51 7.65 -14.56
CA PRO A 92 -13.84 6.69 -15.62
C PRO A 92 -12.65 6.31 -16.52
N GLU A 93 -11.79 7.28 -16.84
CA GLU A 93 -10.63 7.10 -17.72
C GLU A 93 -9.54 6.18 -17.15
N LEU A 94 -9.52 6.01 -15.82
CA LEU A 94 -8.52 5.21 -15.11
C LEU A 94 -9.01 3.79 -14.79
N ARG A 95 -10.29 3.48 -15.02
CA ARG A 95 -10.88 2.17 -14.75
C ARG A 95 -10.33 1.10 -15.71
N GLY A 96 -10.28 -0.14 -15.24
CA GLY A 96 -9.83 -1.29 -16.06
C GLY A 96 -8.31 -1.36 -16.33
N LYS A 97 -7.51 -0.43 -15.81
CA LYS A 97 -6.05 -0.33 -16.04
C LYS A 97 -5.20 -0.69 -14.81
N GLY A 98 -5.79 -1.36 -13.82
CA GLY A 98 -5.11 -1.69 -12.54
C GLY A 98 -5.02 -0.54 -11.53
N ASN A 99 -5.47 0.68 -11.87
CA ASN A 99 -5.44 1.84 -10.97
C ASN A 99 -6.28 1.66 -9.70
N GLY A 100 -7.33 0.83 -9.73
CA GLY A 100 -8.16 0.55 -8.56
C GLY A 100 -7.37 -0.17 -7.48
N LYS A 101 -6.57 -1.16 -7.90
CA LYS A 101 -5.63 -1.86 -7.02
C LYS A 101 -4.61 -0.87 -6.44
N LYS A 102 -4.03 0.00 -7.28
CA LYS A 102 -3.05 1.02 -6.85
C LYS A 102 -3.63 1.96 -5.78
N MET A 103 -4.81 2.53 -6.01
CA MET A 103 -5.48 3.43 -5.06
C MET A 103 -5.82 2.72 -3.75
N LEU A 104 -6.37 1.51 -3.82
CA LEU A 104 -6.72 0.71 -2.64
C LEU A 104 -5.47 0.31 -1.84
N SER A 105 -4.37 -0.06 -2.49
CA SER A 105 -3.10 -0.35 -1.81
C SER A 105 -2.58 0.86 -1.04
N LEU A 106 -2.68 2.06 -1.61
CA LEU A 106 -2.34 3.31 -0.90
C LEU A 106 -3.27 3.56 0.29
N ALA A 107 -4.58 3.32 0.14
CA ALA A 107 -5.54 3.50 1.21
C ALA A 107 -5.34 2.50 2.36
N VAL A 108 -5.01 1.25 2.03
CA VAL A 108 -4.62 0.22 2.99
C VAL A 108 -3.38 0.64 3.76
N GLU A 109 -2.36 1.14 3.06
CA GLU A 109 -1.14 1.62 3.70
C GLU A 109 -1.40 2.82 4.60
N TYR A 110 -2.26 3.74 4.17
CA TYR A 110 -2.70 4.87 5.00
C TYR A 110 -3.40 4.38 6.29
N ALA A 111 -4.38 3.48 6.16
CA ALA A 111 -5.07 2.92 7.32
C ALA A 111 -4.14 2.18 8.28
N ARG A 112 -3.17 1.43 7.75
CA ARG A 112 -2.17 0.70 8.54
C ARG A 112 -1.20 1.65 9.24
N SER A 113 -0.51 2.51 8.48
CA SER A 113 0.62 3.31 8.97
C SER A 113 0.21 4.58 9.71
N LYS A 114 -0.89 5.23 9.30
CA LYS A 114 -1.34 6.50 9.88
C LYS A 114 -2.42 6.29 10.93
N LEU A 115 -3.28 5.28 10.78
CA LEU A 115 -4.40 5.05 11.69
C LEU A 115 -4.18 3.85 12.63
N ASN A 116 -3.08 3.10 12.48
CA ASN A 116 -2.81 1.86 13.23
C ASN A 116 -3.99 0.86 13.18
N ALA A 117 -4.75 0.87 12.08
CA ALA A 117 -5.87 -0.04 11.90
C ALA A 117 -5.33 -1.47 11.79
N LYS A 118 -5.92 -2.41 12.55
CA LYS A 118 -5.64 -3.84 12.55
C LYS A 118 -6.55 -4.60 11.58
N ARG A 119 -7.77 -4.09 11.38
CA ARG A 119 -8.78 -4.64 10.48
C ARG A 119 -9.39 -3.55 9.62
N ILE A 120 -9.52 -3.83 8.34
CA ILE A 120 -10.19 -2.96 7.36
C ILE A 120 -11.38 -3.74 6.80
N THR A 121 -12.57 -3.14 6.83
CA THR A 121 -13.77 -3.72 6.21
C THR A 121 -14.30 -2.84 5.08
N LEU A 122 -15.10 -3.40 4.18
CA LEU A 122 -15.86 -2.67 3.17
C LEU A 122 -17.10 -3.48 2.76
N GLY A 123 -18.01 -2.86 2.03
CA GLY A 123 -19.18 -3.53 1.46
C GLY A 123 -19.20 -3.42 -0.05
N VAL A 124 -19.64 -4.46 -0.73
CA VAL A 124 -19.81 -4.48 -2.19
C VAL A 124 -21.08 -5.24 -2.57
N PHE A 125 -21.87 -4.70 -3.50
CA PHE A 125 -23.05 -5.41 -4.01
C PHE A 125 -22.64 -6.53 -4.98
N GLU A 126 -23.35 -7.67 -4.94
CA GLU A 126 -23.12 -8.80 -5.85
C GLU A 126 -23.30 -8.42 -7.31
N ASN A 127 -24.20 -7.47 -7.59
CA ASN A 127 -24.42 -6.92 -8.93
C ASN A 127 -23.29 -5.96 -9.40
N ASN A 128 -22.24 -5.77 -8.59
CA ASN A 128 -21.04 -4.99 -8.93
C ASN A 128 -19.77 -5.87 -8.93
N PRO A 129 -19.63 -6.83 -9.87
CA PRO A 129 -18.50 -7.75 -9.91
C PRO A 129 -17.16 -7.05 -10.20
N LYS A 130 -17.19 -5.86 -10.84
CA LYS A 130 -15.98 -5.07 -11.11
C LYS A 130 -15.34 -4.57 -9.82
N ALA A 131 -16.13 -3.98 -8.92
CA ALA A 131 -15.64 -3.52 -7.62
C ALA A 131 -15.17 -4.70 -6.76
N ARG A 132 -15.94 -5.80 -6.72
CA ARG A 132 -15.58 -7.01 -5.96
C ARG A 132 -14.21 -7.56 -6.36
N ARG A 133 -13.98 -7.77 -7.66
CA ARG A 133 -12.68 -8.25 -8.17
C ARG A 133 -11.54 -7.29 -7.83
N CYS A 134 -11.81 -5.99 -7.83
CA CYS A 134 -10.82 -4.98 -7.44
C CYS A 134 -10.43 -5.13 -5.96
N TYR A 135 -11.39 -5.32 -5.06
CA TYR A 135 -11.13 -5.53 -3.64
C TYR A 135 -10.38 -6.85 -3.39
N GLU A 136 -10.82 -7.94 -4.01
CA GLU A 136 -10.16 -9.25 -3.94
C GLU A 136 -8.69 -9.16 -4.41
N SER A 137 -8.39 -8.37 -5.45
CA SER A 137 -7.03 -8.21 -6.00
C SER A 137 -6.03 -7.56 -5.05
N VAL A 138 -6.51 -6.91 -3.98
CA VAL A 138 -5.70 -6.26 -2.93
C VAL A 138 -5.64 -7.13 -1.66
N GLY A 139 -6.40 -8.23 -1.61
CA GLY A 139 -6.38 -9.20 -0.51
C GLY A 139 -7.60 -9.16 0.42
N PHE A 140 -8.64 -8.39 0.08
CA PHE A 140 -9.92 -8.47 0.81
C PHE A 140 -10.60 -9.81 0.57
N LYS A 141 -11.22 -10.36 1.62
CA LYS A 141 -11.98 -11.62 1.57
C LYS A 141 -13.39 -11.41 2.10
N PRO A 142 -14.41 -12.08 1.53
CA PRO A 142 -15.76 -12.02 2.06
C PRO A 142 -15.81 -12.64 3.47
N PHE A 143 -16.58 -12.03 4.38
CA PHE A 143 -16.81 -12.57 5.73
C PHE A 143 -18.28 -12.56 6.14
N ALA A 144 -19.11 -11.73 5.51
CA ALA A 144 -20.55 -11.70 5.75
C ALA A 144 -21.32 -11.31 4.48
N LYS A 145 -22.62 -11.59 4.49
CA LYS A 145 -23.56 -11.23 3.42
C LYS A 145 -24.84 -10.72 4.06
N ARG A 146 -25.38 -9.63 3.52
CA ARG A 146 -26.60 -8.98 3.98
C ARG A 146 -27.44 -8.54 2.80
N THR A 147 -28.75 -8.53 3.01
CA THR A 147 -29.73 -8.14 2.00
C THR A 147 -30.28 -6.76 2.34
N VAL A 148 -30.46 -5.91 1.33
CA VAL A 148 -31.06 -4.58 1.45
C VAL A 148 -32.02 -4.34 0.31
N ASN A 149 -33.14 -3.66 0.57
CA ASN A 149 -34.05 -3.22 -0.48
C ASN A 149 -33.59 -1.88 -1.03
N LEU A 150 -33.24 -1.83 -2.31
CA LEU A 150 -32.82 -0.64 -3.03
C LEU A 150 -33.46 -0.63 -4.42
N MET A 151 -33.92 0.53 -4.87
CA MET A 151 -34.60 0.67 -6.17
C MET A 151 -35.81 -0.27 -6.34
N ASN A 152 -36.56 -0.52 -5.26
CA ASN A 152 -37.67 -1.50 -5.21
C ASN A 152 -37.25 -2.93 -5.55
N GLU A 153 -35.96 -3.25 -5.46
CA GLU A 153 -35.39 -4.57 -5.67
C GLU A 153 -34.62 -5.04 -4.43
N GLU A 154 -34.54 -6.36 -4.27
CA GLU A 154 -33.72 -6.97 -3.25
C GLU A 154 -32.26 -7.06 -3.73
N TRP A 155 -31.36 -6.35 -3.05
CA TRP A 155 -29.93 -6.32 -3.37
C TRP A 155 -29.11 -7.02 -2.30
N SER A 156 -28.23 -7.91 -2.74
CA SER A 156 -27.29 -8.62 -1.89
C SER A 156 -25.96 -7.86 -1.79
N CYS A 157 -25.57 -7.50 -0.57
CA CYS A 157 -24.31 -6.86 -0.22
C CYS A 157 -23.39 -7.87 0.48
N ILE A 158 -22.19 -8.05 -0.05
CA ILE A 158 -21.11 -8.82 0.57
C ILE A 158 -20.25 -7.86 1.38
N ASP A 159 -20.10 -8.14 2.66
CA ASP A 159 -19.12 -7.48 3.50
C ASP A 159 -17.78 -8.24 3.41
N MET A 160 -16.72 -7.47 3.15
CA MET A 160 -15.38 -7.98 2.98
C MET A 160 -14.43 -7.39 4.01
N GLU A 161 -13.43 -8.16 4.42
CA GLU A 161 -12.43 -7.75 5.40
C GLU A 161 -11.02 -8.05 4.93
N MET A 162 -10.08 -7.35 5.57
CA MET A 162 -8.65 -7.61 5.47
C MET A 162 -7.99 -7.27 6.80
N ASN A 163 -7.18 -8.19 7.32
CA ASN A 163 -6.34 -7.95 8.47
C ASN A 163 -5.02 -7.32 8.01
N THR A 164 -4.69 -6.15 8.57
CA THR A 164 -3.45 -5.42 8.22
C THR A 164 -2.23 -6.05 8.89
N ASN A 165 -2.42 -6.78 9.99
CA ASN A 165 -1.39 -7.57 10.66
C ASN A 165 -0.92 -8.77 9.81
N SER A 166 -1.77 -9.25 8.88
CA SER A 166 -1.44 -10.35 7.97
C SER A 166 -0.96 -9.89 6.60
N CYS A 167 -0.65 -8.59 6.42
CA CYS A 167 0.13 -8.18 5.26
C CYS A 167 1.60 -8.54 5.48
N GLY A 168 1.90 -9.81 5.23
CA GLY A 168 3.24 -10.23 4.83
C GLY A 168 3.59 -9.56 3.51
N ASN A 169 4.11 -8.34 3.63
CA ASN A 169 5.29 -7.82 2.94
C ASN A 169 5.28 -6.28 3.04
N VAL A 170 5.72 -5.74 4.19
CA VAL A 170 6.89 -4.85 4.05
C VAL A 170 7.86 -5.73 3.29
N GLN A 171 8.22 -5.38 2.06
CA GLN A 171 9.26 -6.10 1.35
C GLN A 171 10.43 -6.16 2.33
N ARG A 172 10.63 -7.29 3.02
CA ARG A 172 11.75 -7.46 3.93
C ARG A 172 12.93 -7.54 3.00
N LEU A 173 13.51 -6.38 2.75
CA LEU A 173 14.86 -6.30 2.24
C LEU A 173 15.73 -6.86 3.36
N TYR A 174 16.12 -8.12 3.20
CA TYR A 174 17.22 -8.65 3.98
C TYR A 174 18.46 -7.92 3.48
N HIS A 175 18.89 -6.92 4.24
CA HIS A 175 20.18 -6.27 4.05
C HIS A 175 21.13 -6.89 5.07
N TYR A 176 22.12 -7.65 4.59
CA TYR A 176 23.17 -8.17 5.45
C TYR A 176 24.02 -6.99 5.92
N THR A 177 23.94 -6.67 7.22
CA THR A 177 24.63 -5.54 7.84
C THR A 177 25.01 -5.94 9.26
N ASP A 178 26.28 -5.72 9.62
CA ASP A 178 26.73 -5.96 10.98
C ASP A 178 26.15 -4.92 11.96
N PHE A 179 26.29 -5.22 13.24
CA PHE A 179 25.71 -4.41 14.31
C PHE A 179 26.25 -2.95 14.35
N ASN A 180 27.50 -2.73 13.95
CA ASN A 180 28.12 -1.40 14.00
C ASN A 180 27.58 -0.50 12.89
N ALA A 181 27.41 -1.05 11.67
CA ALA A 181 26.78 -0.33 10.57
C ALA A 181 25.30 -0.04 10.83
N MET A 182 24.56 -0.97 11.45
CA MET A 182 23.18 -0.71 11.91
C MET A 182 23.12 0.44 12.92
N ARG A 183 24.06 0.48 13.88
CA ARG A 183 24.15 1.55 14.88
C ARG A 183 24.43 2.91 14.21
N GLY A 184 25.33 2.96 13.22
CA GLY A 184 25.63 4.19 12.47
C GLY A 184 24.43 4.76 11.72
N ILE A 185 23.62 3.91 11.06
CA ILE A 185 22.38 4.32 10.38
C ILE A 185 21.39 4.93 11.38
N ILE A 186 21.21 4.29 12.53
CA ILE A 186 20.26 4.76 13.56
C ILE A 186 20.73 6.07 14.19
N THR A 187 22.03 6.19 14.47
CA THR A 187 22.58 7.40 15.11
C THR A 187 22.56 8.61 14.17
N ASN A 188 22.78 8.40 12.87
CA ASN A 188 22.94 9.51 11.92
C ASN A 188 21.71 9.76 11.03
N GLY A 189 20.73 8.84 10.97
CA GLY A 189 19.49 9.01 10.22
C GLY A 189 19.62 8.87 8.70
N GLU A 190 20.71 8.31 8.20
CA GLU A 190 21.01 8.19 6.77
C GLU A 190 21.15 6.72 6.33
N ILE A 191 20.51 6.34 5.22
CA ILE A 191 20.68 5.05 4.57
C ILE A 191 21.62 5.23 3.37
N TRP A 192 22.80 4.63 3.48
CA TRP A 192 23.76 4.55 2.37
C TRP A 192 23.46 3.29 1.56
N LEU A 193 22.85 3.44 0.37
CA LEU A 193 22.64 2.34 -0.57
C LEU A 193 23.96 2.08 -1.29
N TRP A 194 24.67 1.01 -0.91
CA TRP A 194 26.05 0.80 -1.34
C TRP A 194 26.18 0.11 -2.69
N ASN A 195 26.92 0.77 -3.58
CA ASN A 195 27.68 0.16 -4.65
C ASN A 195 29.11 -0.02 -4.11
N LEU A 196 29.63 -1.25 -4.08
CA LEU A 196 30.97 -1.59 -3.57
C LEU A 196 32.09 -0.72 -4.18
N ARG A 197 31.89 -0.18 -5.39
CA ARG A 197 32.85 0.72 -6.06
C ARG A 197 33.04 2.08 -5.38
N ARG A 198 32.17 2.50 -4.46
CA ARG A 198 32.24 3.85 -3.86
C ARG A 198 32.55 3.86 -2.36
N MET A 199 32.97 2.71 -1.78
CA MET A 199 33.38 2.65 -0.37
C MET A 199 34.63 3.46 -0.11
N ASN A 200 34.56 4.29 0.94
CA ASN A 200 35.66 5.14 1.38
C ASN A 200 36.89 4.30 1.80
N ASP A 201 36.68 3.05 2.23
CA ASP A 201 37.71 2.09 2.64
C ASP A 201 37.62 0.75 1.92
N SER A 202 37.48 0.77 0.60
CA SER A 202 37.61 -0.44 -0.23
C SER A 202 38.95 -1.17 -0.02
N GLN A 203 39.99 -0.45 0.41
CA GLN A 203 41.30 -1.00 0.75
C GLN A 203 41.29 -1.82 2.05
N GLU A 204 40.55 -1.40 3.08
CA GLU A 204 40.44 -2.18 4.33
C GLU A 204 39.69 -3.49 4.12
N MET A 205 38.66 -3.49 3.27
CA MET A 205 37.92 -4.70 2.96
C MET A 205 38.76 -5.70 2.14
N MET A 206 39.55 -5.20 1.19
CA MET A 206 40.54 -6.02 0.47
C MET A 206 41.62 -6.56 1.41
N TYR A 207 42.09 -5.75 2.36
CA TYR A 207 43.04 -6.17 3.38
C TYR A 207 42.47 -7.30 4.26
N PHE A 208 41.24 -7.15 4.75
CA PHE A 208 40.56 -8.18 5.55
C PHE A 208 40.40 -9.50 4.79
N ILE A 209 39.99 -9.46 3.52
CA ILE A 209 39.84 -10.67 2.69
C ILE A 209 41.20 -11.36 2.51
N ASN A 210 42.28 -10.60 2.31
CA ASN A 210 43.62 -11.15 2.20
C ASN A 210 44.10 -11.79 3.52
N GLU A 211 43.84 -11.16 4.67
CA GLU A 211 44.19 -11.72 5.98
C GLU A 211 43.38 -13.00 6.27
N LEU A 212 42.09 -13.02 5.93
CA LEU A 212 41.23 -14.20 6.06
C LEU A 212 41.76 -15.35 5.20
N LYS A 213 42.16 -15.06 3.96
CA LYS A 213 42.79 -16.04 3.05
C LYS A 213 44.07 -16.62 3.65
N ILE A 214 44.95 -15.78 4.21
CA ILE A 214 46.20 -16.23 4.87
C ILE A 214 45.89 -17.11 6.09
N ALA A 215 44.91 -16.73 6.91
CA ALA A 215 44.52 -17.49 8.10
C ALA A 215 43.96 -18.87 7.72
N VAL A 216 43.11 -18.95 6.69
CA VAL A 216 42.55 -20.20 6.18
C VAL A 216 43.65 -21.11 5.65
N LYS A 217 44.63 -20.57 4.90
CA LYS A 217 45.78 -21.33 4.43
C LYS A 217 46.61 -21.94 5.56
N LYS A 218 46.91 -21.16 6.60
CA LYS A 218 47.67 -21.65 7.77
C LYS A 218 47.00 -22.82 8.49
N GLN A 219 45.66 -22.93 8.40
CA GLN A 219 44.90 -23.99 9.07
C GLN A 219 44.63 -25.21 8.19
N LEU A 220 44.94 -25.15 6.89
CA LEU A 220 44.70 -26.23 5.94
C LEU A 220 45.99 -27.00 5.64
N SER A 221 45.87 -28.29 5.35
CA SER A 221 47.01 -29.12 4.94
C SER A 221 47.42 -28.82 3.50
N ALA A 222 48.71 -29.01 3.18
CA ALA A 222 49.32 -28.65 1.89
C ALA A 222 48.56 -29.18 0.65
N GLN A 223 47.86 -30.31 0.77
CA GLN A 223 47.08 -30.90 -0.33
C GLN A 223 45.85 -30.08 -0.76
N TYR A 224 45.41 -29.10 0.05
CA TYR A 224 44.23 -28.27 -0.25
C TYR A 224 44.57 -26.81 -0.51
N GLU A 225 45.84 -26.42 -0.41
CA GLU A 225 46.26 -25.03 -0.52
C GLU A 225 45.96 -24.42 -1.89
N ASP A 226 46.22 -25.18 -2.96
CA ASP A 226 45.98 -24.73 -4.34
C ASP A 226 44.49 -24.53 -4.64
N LYS A 227 43.63 -25.41 -4.08
CA LYS A 227 42.19 -25.32 -4.26
C LYS A 227 41.58 -24.11 -3.54
N VAL A 228 42.19 -23.70 -2.42
CA VAL A 228 41.81 -22.48 -1.69
C VAL A 228 42.21 -21.25 -2.47
N GLU A 229 43.42 -21.23 -3.03
CA GLU A 229 43.89 -20.15 -3.91
C GLU A 229 42.94 -19.93 -5.09
N GLU A 230 42.56 -21.02 -5.77
CA GLU A 230 41.65 -20.96 -6.91
C GLU A 230 40.27 -20.41 -6.51
N LEU A 231 39.71 -20.88 -5.38
CA LEU A 231 38.41 -20.42 -4.90
C LEU A 231 38.40 -18.92 -4.56
N PHE A 232 39.43 -18.43 -3.85
CA PHE A 232 39.53 -17.00 -3.53
C PHE A 232 39.75 -16.17 -4.79
N ALA A 233 40.59 -16.64 -5.72
CA ALA A 233 40.81 -15.96 -6.99
C ALA A 233 39.52 -15.88 -7.82
N GLU A 234 38.73 -16.95 -7.93
CA GLU A 234 37.45 -16.93 -8.65
C GLU A 234 36.46 -15.93 -8.08
N ASN A 235 36.33 -15.88 -6.75
CA ASN A 235 35.42 -14.93 -6.10
C ASN A 235 35.91 -13.48 -6.16
N LEU A 236 37.20 -13.26 -6.41
CA LEU A 236 37.79 -11.93 -6.64
C LEU A 236 37.84 -11.52 -8.12
N LYS A 237 37.74 -12.45 -9.08
CA LYS A 237 37.84 -12.17 -10.54
C LYS A 237 36.78 -11.19 -11.04
N ASP A 238 35.60 -11.18 -10.42
CA ASP A 238 34.53 -10.25 -10.78
C ASP A 238 34.70 -8.87 -10.14
N PHE A 239 35.62 -8.73 -9.18
CA PHE A 239 35.96 -7.45 -8.56
C PHE A 239 36.81 -6.59 -9.50
N ASP A 240 37.85 -7.16 -10.13
CA ASP A 240 38.76 -6.43 -11.03
C ASP A 240 38.10 -6.03 -12.36
N LYS A 241 37.17 -6.85 -12.87
CA LYS A 241 36.40 -6.56 -14.10
C LYS A 241 35.35 -5.46 -13.92
N LEU A 242 35.15 -5.01 -12.70
CA LEU A 242 34.28 -3.90 -12.36
C LEU A 242 35.09 -2.62 -12.04
N SER A 243 36.31 -2.48 -12.56
CA SER A 243 37.01 -1.18 -12.63
C SER A 243 36.54 -0.36 -13.84
#